data_AF-A0A8S3R3C5-F1
#
_entry.id   AF-A0A8S3R3C5-F1
#
_cell.length_a   1.000
_cell.length_b   1.000
_cell.length_c   1.000
_cell.angle_alpha   90.00
_cell.angle_beta   90.00
_cell.angle_gamma   90.00
#
_symmetry.space_group_name_H-M   'P 1'
#
loop_
_entity.id
_entity.type
_entity.pdbx_description
1 polymer ?
#
loop_
_entity_poly.entity_id
_entity_poly.type
_entity_poly.pdbx_seq_one_letter_code
_entity_poly.pdbx_strand_id
1 'polypeptide(L)'
;MNNRKKSKLSAKEILIRNRERKRLQKNETSRKSYGKLYKNKESETKTYSQTINARKKREQREKSKKINERKLKNKMNVRKHRGKKNVELSSMSLVVPEGSNVFKNRMEKARALRKFKEGLPKSPSKRCAVISTYLARRSPRSPTIANLKHSVSPVEMAVVADIQEIIKSTKLKRSKNARSVMNSVTASISGENLANSRGKIKLCKNLGLPARRVAGGQRIRSRILKSESSAWALTQQKTRKDSISEETKKTVYNFWLSDGISHPTGNKSDIKRERLGPNLYTSHMTHVLEKTQTDAYLDFVAKYPEIKIGQRAFEKLRPFFVRPASEKDRNTCCCRYHVEANLVFKACMKFRKSCDRETDSQESDYPVFEKMSDLIHITLCPKVNGFYRKNCLDRKCSLCGVGNFKLSPNESQSSSTVEWQKYEYITEKSKGKNVRRRLTLIKKEN
;
A
#
# COMPACT_ATOMS: atom_id res chain seq x y z
N MET A 1 66.05 67.89 11.80
CA MET A 1 65.91 66.76 10.85
C MET A 1 65.20 65.62 11.57
N ASN A 2 63.98 65.25 11.17
CA ASN A 2 63.41 63.97 11.60
C ASN A 2 62.64 63.32 10.44
N ASN A 3 63.12 62.14 10.07
CA ASN A 3 62.93 61.49 8.78
C ASN A 3 61.51 60.94 8.57
N ARG A 4 60.86 61.39 7.48
CA ARG A 4 59.73 60.69 6.84
C ARG A 4 60.22 59.34 6.28
N LYS A 5 60.08 58.25 7.04
CA LYS A 5 60.16 56.88 6.50
C LYS A 5 58.76 56.40 6.10
N LYS A 6 58.29 56.79 4.90
CA LYS A 6 57.18 56.07 4.23
C LYS A 6 57.76 54.78 3.65
N SER A 7 57.46 53.64 4.26
CA SER A 7 57.81 52.34 3.70
C SER A 7 57.05 52.15 2.39
N LYS A 8 57.79 51.99 1.29
CA LYS A 8 57.23 51.56 0.00
C LYS A 8 56.86 50.08 0.15
N LEU A 9 55.60 49.79 0.46
CA LEU A 9 55.08 48.43 0.40
C LEU A 9 55.27 47.90 -1.02
N SER A 10 55.72 46.65 -1.13
CA SER A 10 55.97 45.99 -2.41
C SER A 10 54.68 45.94 -3.23
N ALA A 11 54.77 46.09 -4.56
CA ALA A 11 53.62 46.00 -5.47
C ALA A 11 52.81 44.71 -5.24
N LYS A 12 53.47 43.64 -4.77
CA LYS A 12 52.85 42.35 -4.43
C LYS A 12 51.95 42.43 -3.19
N GLU A 13 52.35 43.19 -2.17
CA GLU A 13 51.58 43.38 -0.94
C GLU A 13 50.34 44.25 -1.16
N ILE A 14 50.46 45.27 -2.01
CA ILE A 14 49.32 46.11 -2.43
C ILE A 14 48.28 45.25 -3.17
N LEU A 15 48.73 44.34 -4.04
CA LEU A 15 47.87 43.41 -4.78
C LEU A 15 47.14 42.42 -3.87
N ILE A 16 47.83 41.87 -2.86
CA ILE A 16 47.24 40.97 -1.87
C ILE A 16 46.17 41.71 -1.06
N ARG A 17 46.49 42.90 -0.55
CA ARG A 17 45.56 43.71 0.25
C ARG A 17 44.31 44.13 -0.55
N ASN A 18 44.47 44.43 -1.84
CA ASN A 18 43.35 44.72 -2.73
C ASN A 18 42.47 43.49 -3.02
N ARG A 19 43.07 42.30 -3.14
CA ARG A 19 42.32 41.03 -3.26
C ARG A 19 41.53 40.70 -2.00
N GLU A 20 42.13 40.92 -0.82
CA GLU A 20 41.45 40.73 0.46
C GLU A 20 40.28 41.70 0.64
N ARG A 21 40.46 43.00 0.32
CA ARG A 21 39.36 43.98 0.34
C ARG A 21 38.20 43.57 -0.59
N LYS A 22 38.50 43.10 -1.81
CA LYS A 22 37.48 42.61 -2.74
C LYS A 22 36.77 41.35 -2.21
N ARG A 23 37.48 40.43 -1.55
CA ARG A 23 36.88 39.26 -0.90
C ARG A 23 35.95 39.66 0.26
N LEU A 24 36.39 40.59 1.11
CA LEU A 24 35.60 41.08 2.23
C LEU A 24 34.33 41.79 1.76
N GLN A 25 34.42 42.67 0.75
CA GLN A 25 33.24 43.31 0.17
C GLN A 25 32.24 42.30 -0.42
N LYS A 26 32.72 41.28 -1.16
CA LYS A 26 31.85 40.21 -1.68
C LYS A 26 31.15 39.42 -0.57
N ASN A 27 31.86 39.11 0.51
CA ASN A 27 31.28 38.41 1.66
C ASN A 27 30.23 39.25 2.38
N GLU A 28 30.45 40.55 2.49
CA GLU A 28 29.50 41.47 3.13
C GLU A 28 28.22 41.66 2.30
N THR A 29 28.35 41.80 0.97
CA THR A 29 27.19 41.85 0.07
C THR A 29 26.40 40.54 0.08
N SER A 30 27.09 39.40 0.14
CA SER A 30 26.45 38.08 0.23
C SER A 30 25.68 37.92 1.55
N ARG A 31 26.27 38.32 2.69
CA ARG A 31 25.60 38.31 4.00
C ARG A 31 24.35 39.20 4.03
N LYS A 32 24.41 40.41 3.46
CA LYS A 32 23.26 41.33 3.37
C LYS A 32 22.14 40.76 2.49
N SER A 33 22.49 40.08 1.39
CA SER A 33 21.54 39.39 0.51
C SER A 33 20.85 38.21 1.21
N TYR A 34 21.62 37.33 1.86
CA TYR A 34 21.09 36.20 2.62
C TYR A 34 20.18 36.66 3.78
N GLY A 35 20.54 37.74 4.48
CA GLY A 35 19.71 38.32 5.55
C GLY A 35 18.36 38.85 5.06
N LYS A 36 18.30 39.50 3.89
CA LYS A 36 17.04 39.95 3.27
C LYS A 36 16.16 38.77 2.84
N LEU A 37 16.75 37.75 2.23
CA LEU A 37 16.06 36.52 1.81
C LEU A 37 15.40 35.79 3.00
N TYR A 38 16.08 35.73 4.14
CA TYR A 38 15.56 35.07 5.34
C TYR A 38 14.38 35.84 5.95
N LYS A 39 14.47 37.17 6.04
CA LYS A 39 13.37 38.03 6.54
C LYS A 39 12.12 37.94 5.66
N ASN A 40 12.27 37.89 4.33
CA ASN A 40 11.14 37.74 3.41
C ASN A 40 10.43 36.38 3.61
N LYS A 41 11.17 35.28 3.72
CA LYS A 41 10.60 33.95 4.03
C LYS A 41 9.85 33.91 5.35
N GLU A 42 10.33 34.63 6.37
CA GLU A 42 9.67 34.69 7.67
C GLU A 42 8.36 35.49 7.62
N SER A 43 8.30 36.56 6.80
CA SER A 43 7.06 37.31 6.57
C SER A 43 6.02 36.51 5.78
N GLU A 44 6.45 35.77 4.74
CA GLU A 44 5.58 34.90 3.92
C GLU A 44 4.99 33.74 4.73
N THR A 45 5.77 33.15 5.64
CA THR A 45 5.28 32.09 6.52
C THR A 45 4.29 32.62 7.57
N LYS A 46 4.49 33.84 8.07
CA LYS A 46 3.53 34.50 8.98
C LYS A 46 2.20 34.82 8.28
N THR A 47 2.22 35.37 7.07
CA THR A 47 1.00 35.67 6.30
C THR A 47 0.26 34.38 5.89
N TYR A 48 0.99 33.34 5.48
CA TYR A 48 0.41 32.03 5.18
C TYR A 48 -0.26 31.38 6.42
N SER A 49 0.38 31.46 7.59
CA SER A 49 -0.21 30.95 8.84
C SER A 49 -1.49 31.71 9.23
N GLN A 50 -1.49 33.03 9.08
CA GLN A 50 -2.66 33.87 9.37
C GLN A 50 -3.85 33.55 8.44
N THR A 51 -3.61 33.37 7.14
CA THR A 51 -4.66 33.01 6.17
C THR A 51 -5.25 31.63 6.43
N ILE A 52 -4.43 30.62 6.77
CA ILE A 52 -4.91 29.29 7.18
C ILE A 52 -5.77 29.36 8.44
N ASN A 53 -5.33 30.13 9.45
CA ASN A 53 -6.08 30.26 10.70
C ASN A 53 -7.42 30.98 10.49
N ALA A 54 -7.47 31.99 9.62
CA ALA A 54 -8.70 32.66 9.22
C ALA A 54 -9.67 31.70 8.50
N ARG A 55 -9.15 30.87 7.58
CA ARG A 55 -9.94 29.83 6.89
C ARG A 55 -10.51 28.80 7.87
N LYS A 56 -9.70 28.29 8.81
CA LYS A 56 -10.15 27.35 9.86
C LYS A 56 -11.27 27.95 10.73
N LYS A 57 -11.15 29.24 11.10
CA LYS A 57 -12.22 29.94 11.85
C LYS A 57 -13.51 30.08 11.03
N ARG A 58 -13.43 30.38 9.73
CA ARG A 58 -14.61 30.43 8.84
C ARG A 58 -15.29 29.06 8.72
N GLU A 59 -14.52 28.00 8.51
CA GLU A 59 -15.05 26.63 8.42
C GLU A 59 -15.71 26.18 9.73
N GLN A 60 -15.16 26.54 10.89
CA GLN A 60 -15.79 26.26 12.18
C GLN A 60 -17.12 27.01 12.34
N ARG A 61 -17.18 28.30 11.96
CA ARG A 61 -18.43 29.08 11.99
C ARG A 61 -19.50 28.49 11.08
N GLU A 62 -19.15 28.07 9.87
CA GLU A 62 -20.09 27.40 8.95
C GLU A 62 -20.58 26.05 9.48
N LYS A 63 -19.68 25.25 10.08
CA LYS A 63 -20.07 23.98 10.71
C LYS A 63 -21.06 24.22 11.85
N SER A 64 -20.81 25.23 12.70
CA SER A 64 -21.73 25.61 13.77
C SER A 64 -23.08 26.11 13.26
N LYS A 65 -23.10 26.92 12.19
CA LYS A 65 -24.34 27.36 11.51
C LYS A 65 -25.14 26.17 11.00
N LYS A 66 -24.50 25.24 10.25
CA LYS A 66 -25.15 24.02 9.73
C LYS A 66 -25.69 23.11 10.84
N ILE A 67 -25.00 23.02 11.98
CA ILE A 67 -25.49 22.25 13.15
C ILE A 67 -26.73 22.90 13.75
N ASN A 68 -26.72 24.22 13.93
CA ASN A 68 -27.87 24.95 14.48
C ASN A 68 -29.08 24.88 13.55
N GLU A 69 -28.87 25.00 12.24
CA GLU A 69 -29.92 24.87 11.23
C GLU A 69 -30.55 23.46 11.24
N ARG A 70 -29.73 22.41 11.35
CA ARG A 70 -30.22 21.03 11.53
C ARG A 70 -31.03 20.85 12.82
N LYS A 71 -30.58 21.46 13.94
CA LYS A 71 -31.33 21.42 15.20
C LYS A 71 -32.69 22.10 15.06
N LEU A 72 -32.75 23.24 14.36
CA LEU A 72 -33.99 23.98 14.13
C LEU A 72 -34.96 23.19 13.24
N LYS A 73 -34.44 22.60 12.15
CA LYS A 73 -35.22 21.74 11.24
C LYS A 73 -35.75 20.50 11.96
N ASN A 74 -34.94 19.87 12.82
CA ASN A 74 -35.39 18.76 13.67
C ASN A 74 -36.48 19.19 14.67
N LYS A 75 -36.34 20.35 15.33
CA LYS A 75 -37.40 20.88 16.20
C LYS A 75 -38.72 21.09 15.44
N MET A 76 -38.68 21.65 14.24
CA MET A 76 -39.86 21.79 13.37
C MET A 76 -40.45 20.45 12.97
N ASN A 77 -39.62 19.47 12.57
CA ASN A 77 -40.09 18.14 12.19
C ASN A 77 -40.72 17.40 13.36
N VAL A 78 -40.17 17.53 14.58
CA VAL A 78 -40.76 16.96 15.80
C VAL A 78 -42.11 17.62 16.11
N ARG A 79 -42.23 18.95 15.94
CA ARG A 79 -43.52 19.64 16.08
C ARG A 79 -44.55 19.17 15.05
N LYS A 80 -44.16 19.04 13.78
CA LYS A 80 -45.02 18.48 12.71
C LYS A 80 -45.43 17.04 13.01
N HIS A 81 -44.51 16.18 13.47
CA HIS A 81 -44.84 14.81 13.84
C HIS A 81 -45.75 14.72 15.07
N ARG A 82 -45.56 15.58 16.08
CA ARG A 82 -46.47 15.65 17.23
C ARG A 82 -47.87 16.14 16.82
N GLY A 83 -47.95 17.13 15.93
CA GLY A 83 -49.21 17.57 15.34
C GLY A 83 -49.92 16.44 14.57
N LYS A 84 -49.21 15.78 13.65
CA LYS A 84 -49.76 14.63 12.88
C LYS A 84 -50.16 13.47 13.78
N LYS A 85 -49.38 13.15 14.82
CA LYS A 85 -49.69 12.07 15.76
C LYS A 85 -50.88 12.39 16.65
N ASN A 86 -51.13 13.67 16.98
CA ASN A 86 -52.35 14.09 17.68
C ASN A 86 -53.59 14.03 16.77
N VAL A 87 -53.44 14.32 15.47
CA VAL A 87 -54.51 14.16 14.48
C VAL A 87 -54.81 12.67 14.23
N GLU A 88 -53.78 11.83 14.08
CA GLU A 88 -53.92 10.36 13.93
C GLU A 88 -54.45 9.68 15.21
N LEU A 89 -54.13 10.18 16.42
CA LEU A 89 -54.73 9.68 17.67
C LEU A 89 -56.22 9.98 17.80
N SER A 90 -56.71 10.99 17.08
CA SER A 90 -58.14 11.33 17.05
C SER A 90 -58.93 10.52 16.01
N SER A 91 -58.24 9.86 15.07
CA SER A 91 -58.87 9.19 13.92
C SER A 91 -58.61 7.69 13.81
N MET A 92 -57.90 7.07 14.76
CA MET A 92 -57.66 5.62 14.76
C MET A 92 -58.26 4.93 15.98
N SER A 93 -59.37 4.22 15.74
CA SER A 93 -59.79 3.07 16.53
C SER A 93 -58.66 2.04 16.53
N LEU A 94 -58.02 1.85 17.69
CA LEU A 94 -56.88 0.94 17.85
C LEU A 94 -57.37 -0.51 17.95
N VAL A 95 -57.21 -1.27 16.88
CA VAL A 95 -57.08 -2.73 16.95
C VAL A 95 -55.68 -3.04 17.49
N VAL A 96 -55.62 -3.61 18.70
CA VAL A 96 -54.36 -3.98 19.38
C VAL A 96 -54.13 -5.49 19.19
N PRO A 97 -52.90 -5.95 18.86
CA PRO A 97 -52.63 -7.36 18.61
C PRO A 97 -52.78 -8.20 19.88
N GLU A 98 -53.29 -9.41 19.69
CA GLU A 98 -53.58 -10.42 20.70
C GLU A 98 -52.32 -10.85 21.48
N GLY A 99 -52.44 -10.83 22.81
CA GLY A 99 -51.40 -11.28 23.72
C GLY A 99 -51.32 -10.43 24.99
N SER A 100 -52.17 -10.74 25.98
CA SER A 100 -52.14 -10.30 27.40
C SER A 100 -52.76 -8.95 27.81
N ASN A 101 -53.82 -8.49 27.15
CA ASN A 101 -54.69 -7.47 27.76
C ASN A 101 -55.79 -8.13 28.61
N VAL A 102 -55.46 -8.48 29.85
CA VAL A 102 -56.43 -8.99 30.86
C VAL A 102 -57.54 -7.95 31.14
N PHE A 103 -57.28 -6.66 30.87
CA PHE A 103 -58.27 -5.59 30.97
C PHE A 103 -58.71 -5.17 29.56
N LYS A 104 -60.02 -5.00 29.34
CA LYS A 104 -60.65 -4.70 28.05
C LYS A 104 -60.24 -3.33 27.52
N ASN A 105 -59.95 -2.36 28.39
CA ASN A 105 -59.38 -1.08 27.97
C ASN A 105 -58.47 -0.43 29.04
N ARG A 106 -57.72 0.61 28.63
CA ARG A 106 -56.81 1.37 29.50
C ARG A 106 -57.54 2.00 30.70
N MET A 107 -58.78 2.43 30.50
CA MET A 107 -59.63 3.05 31.52
C MET A 107 -60.01 2.05 32.63
N GLU A 108 -60.28 0.81 32.27
CA GLU A 108 -60.56 -0.29 33.21
C GLU A 108 -59.34 -0.61 34.07
N LYS A 109 -58.15 -0.72 33.45
CA LYS A 109 -56.89 -0.88 34.20
C LYS A 109 -56.63 0.29 35.16
N ALA A 110 -56.90 1.52 34.71
CA ALA A 110 -56.73 2.71 35.55
C ALA A 110 -57.71 2.71 36.75
N ARG A 111 -58.97 2.31 36.54
CA ARG A 111 -59.97 2.17 37.60
C ARG A 111 -59.58 1.08 38.61
N ALA A 112 -59.11 -0.08 38.15
CA ALA A 112 -58.62 -1.15 39.01
C ALA A 112 -57.41 -0.70 39.85
N LEU A 113 -56.44 0.00 39.24
CA LEU A 113 -55.30 0.56 39.95
C LEU A 113 -55.69 1.62 40.98
N ARG A 114 -56.76 2.40 40.72
CA ARG A 114 -57.24 3.40 41.67
C ARG A 114 -57.84 2.74 42.92
N LYS A 115 -58.71 1.75 42.73
CA LYS A 115 -59.27 0.94 43.83
C LYS A 115 -58.18 0.25 44.65
N PHE A 116 -57.15 -0.30 43.99
CA PHE A 116 -56.02 -0.90 44.67
C PHE A 116 -55.22 0.11 45.50
N LYS A 117 -55.00 1.33 44.97
CA LYS A 117 -54.29 2.40 45.69
C LYS A 117 -55.09 2.96 46.88
N GLU A 118 -56.42 3.00 46.77
CA GLU A 118 -57.31 3.42 47.86
C GLU A 118 -57.20 2.47 49.07
N GLY A 119 -56.99 1.17 48.85
CA GLY A 119 -56.78 0.17 49.91
C GLY A 119 -55.37 0.10 50.51
N LEU A 120 -54.40 0.89 50.02
CA LEU A 120 -53.04 0.91 50.53
C LEU A 120 -52.84 2.02 51.58
N PRO A 121 -51.93 1.83 52.58
CA PRO A 121 -51.63 2.84 53.59
C PRO A 121 -51.28 4.20 52.96
N LYS A 122 -51.65 5.34 53.55
CA LYS A 122 -51.31 6.65 52.95
C LYS A 122 -49.81 6.99 53.00
N SER A 123 -49.07 6.47 53.98
CA SER A 123 -47.64 6.69 54.15
C SER A 123 -46.79 5.89 53.13
N PRO A 124 -45.87 6.53 52.37
CA PRO A 124 -45.04 5.87 51.37
C PRO A 124 -44.22 4.70 51.91
N SER A 125 -43.61 4.82 53.09
CA SER A 125 -42.79 3.77 53.70
C SER A 125 -43.63 2.55 54.08
N LYS A 126 -44.83 2.78 54.63
CA LYS A 126 -45.79 1.70 54.94
C LYS A 126 -46.32 1.03 53.67
N ARG A 127 -46.56 1.79 52.59
CA ARG A 127 -46.91 1.20 51.27
C ARG A 127 -45.83 0.28 50.75
N CYS A 128 -44.57 0.71 50.78
CA CYS A 128 -43.44 -0.09 50.30
C CYS A 128 -43.28 -1.38 51.10
N ALA A 129 -43.43 -1.33 52.43
CA ALA A 129 -43.36 -2.51 53.29
C ALA A 129 -44.52 -3.49 53.04
N VAL A 130 -45.74 -3.02 52.84
CA VAL A 130 -46.90 -3.87 52.52
C VAL A 130 -46.77 -4.50 51.14
N ILE A 131 -46.29 -3.75 50.14
CA ILE A 131 -46.07 -4.27 48.79
C ILE A 131 -44.91 -5.28 48.78
N SER A 132 -43.81 -5.02 49.51
CA SER A 132 -42.67 -5.93 49.56
C SER A 132 -43.04 -7.25 50.25
N THR A 133 -43.78 -7.20 51.36
CA THR A 133 -44.29 -8.39 52.06
C THR A 133 -45.31 -9.16 51.23
N TYR A 134 -46.19 -8.46 50.50
CA TYR A 134 -47.13 -9.09 49.55
C TYR A 134 -46.39 -9.80 48.39
N LEU A 135 -45.35 -9.18 47.84
CA LEU A 135 -44.54 -9.76 46.79
C LEU A 135 -43.68 -10.93 47.29
N ALA A 136 -43.20 -10.88 48.54
CA ALA A 136 -42.43 -11.95 49.17
C ALA A 136 -43.27 -13.18 49.55
N ARG A 137 -44.54 -12.99 49.95
CA ARG A 137 -45.46 -14.08 50.29
C ARG A 137 -46.01 -14.84 49.08
N ARG A 138 -45.94 -14.27 47.87
CA ARG A 138 -46.26 -15.02 46.64
C ARG A 138 -45.08 -15.90 46.26
N SER A 139 -45.19 -17.18 46.60
CA SER A 139 -44.38 -18.24 45.99
C SER A 139 -44.37 -18.11 44.46
N PRO A 140 -43.22 -18.21 43.78
CA PRO A 140 -43.11 -18.26 42.31
C PRO A 140 -43.82 -19.46 41.66
N ARG A 141 -44.46 -20.33 42.45
CA ARG A 141 -45.12 -21.58 42.01
C ARG A 141 -46.63 -21.42 41.74
N SER A 142 -47.06 -20.33 41.12
CA SER A 142 -48.34 -20.37 40.41
C SER A 142 -48.07 -20.98 39.03
N PRO A 143 -48.68 -22.13 38.67
CA PRO A 143 -48.45 -22.78 37.37
C PRO A 143 -48.78 -21.84 36.20
N THR A 144 -49.70 -20.90 36.42
CA THR A 144 -50.05 -19.82 35.49
C THR A 144 -48.91 -18.84 35.20
N ILE A 145 -48.06 -18.48 36.17
CA ILE A 145 -46.94 -17.54 35.96
C ILE A 145 -45.72 -18.25 35.36
N ALA A 146 -45.53 -19.54 35.66
CA ALA A 146 -44.49 -20.35 35.03
C ALA A 146 -44.72 -20.49 33.51
N ASN A 147 -45.99 -20.67 33.09
CA ASN A 147 -46.37 -20.75 31.68
C ASN A 147 -46.36 -19.39 30.94
N LEU A 148 -46.30 -18.26 31.68
CA LEU A 148 -46.23 -16.91 31.11
C LEU A 148 -44.78 -16.46 30.81
N LYS A 149 -43.78 -17.13 31.37
CA LYS A 149 -42.41 -17.00 30.86
C LYS A 149 -42.31 -17.92 29.66
N HIS A 150 -42.42 -17.38 28.45
CA HIS A 150 -41.95 -18.08 27.26
C HIS A 150 -40.54 -18.60 27.57
N SER A 151 -40.42 -19.92 27.78
CA SER A 151 -39.13 -20.58 27.92
C SER A 151 -38.41 -20.35 26.59
N VAL A 152 -37.38 -19.51 26.62
CA VAL A 152 -36.47 -19.37 25.49
C VAL A 152 -35.97 -20.78 25.18
N SER A 153 -36.14 -21.23 23.93
CA SER A 153 -35.82 -22.62 23.62
C SER A 153 -34.34 -22.90 23.94
N PRO A 154 -33.98 -24.10 24.42
CA PRO A 154 -32.57 -24.44 24.66
C PRO A 154 -31.70 -24.20 23.42
N VAL A 155 -32.25 -24.41 22.22
CA VAL A 155 -31.60 -24.15 20.93
C VAL A 155 -31.32 -22.65 20.75
N GLU A 156 -32.28 -21.78 21.05
CA GLU A 156 -32.07 -20.33 20.97
C GLU A 156 -30.96 -19.85 21.90
N MET A 157 -30.87 -20.42 23.10
CA MET A 157 -29.80 -20.08 24.04
C MET A 157 -28.43 -20.52 23.54
N ALA A 158 -28.31 -21.75 23.02
CA ALA A 158 -27.07 -22.27 22.45
C ALA A 158 -26.59 -21.43 21.26
N VAL A 159 -27.48 -21.15 20.30
CA VAL A 159 -27.17 -20.32 19.13
C VAL A 159 -26.70 -18.91 19.54
N VAL A 160 -27.33 -18.31 20.55
CA VAL A 160 -26.92 -16.99 21.05
C VAL A 160 -25.54 -17.06 21.71
N ALA A 161 -25.22 -18.13 22.45
CA ALA A 161 -23.92 -18.34 23.06
C ALA A 161 -22.81 -18.49 22.01
N ASP A 162 -23.04 -19.29 20.96
CA ASP A 162 -22.09 -19.48 19.86
C ASP A 162 -21.80 -18.16 19.13
N ILE A 163 -22.85 -17.37 18.86
CA ILE A 163 -22.69 -16.06 18.22
C ILE A 163 -21.90 -15.11 19.14
N GLN A 164 -22.13 -15.14 20.46
CA GLN A 164 -21.33 -14.35 21.40
C GLN A 164 -19.85 -14.76 21.39
N GLU A 165 -19.55 -16.05 21.29
CA GLU A 165 -18.17 -16.56 21.22
C GLU A 165 -17.47 -16.07 19.96
N ILE A 166 -18.13 -16.17 18.80
CA ILE A 166 -17.63 -15.65 17.52
C ILE A 166 -17.36 -14.14 17.64
N ILE A 167 -18.27 -13.37 18.26
CA ILE A 167 -18.11 -11.94 18.46
C ILE A 167 -16.91 -11.62 19.37
N LYS A 168 -16.73 -12.38 20.45
CA LYS A 168 -15.60 -12.18 21.39
C LYS A 168 -14.26 -12.49 20.71
N SER A 169 -14.14 -13.64 20.03
CA SER A 169 -12.91 -14.06 19.35
C SER A 169 -12.51 -13.11 18.21
N THR A 170 -13.49 -12.57 17.48
CA THR A 170 -13.25 -11.63 16.37
C THR A 170 -12.97 -10.21 16.85
N LYS A 171 -13.56 -9.74 17.96
CA LYS A 171 -13.27 -8.42 18.55
C LYS A 171 -11.80 -8.29 18.98
N LEU A 172 -11.17 -9.38 19.42
CA LEU A 172 -9.76 -9.39 19.81
C LEU A 172 -8.81 -9.24 18.60
N LYS A 173 -9.24 -9.69 17.41
CA LYS A 173 -8.41 -9.67 16.19
C LYS A 173 -8.56 -8.32 15.46
N ARG A 174 -7.50 -7.50 15.44
CA ARG A 174 -7.48 -6.20 14.72
C ARG A 174 -7.06 -6.32 13.23
N SER A 175 -7.57 -7.30 12.50
CA SER A 175 -7.22 -7.51 11.07
C SER A 175 -8.32 -7.05 10.10
N LYS A 176 -8.00 -6.96 8.79
CA LYS A 176 -9.02 -6.73 7.74
C LYS A 176 -10.00 -7.90 7.67
N ASN A 177 -9.50 -9.13 7.79
CA ASN A 177 -10.32 -10.35 7.76
C ASN A 177 -11.27 -10.40 8.96
N ALA A 178 -10.81 -10.05 10.16
CA ALA A 178 -11.67 -10.01 11.35
C ALA A 178 -12.82 -8.99 11.21
N ARG A 179 -12.56 -7.85 10.56
CA ARG A 179 -13.61 -6.88 10.23
C ARG A 179 -14.61 -7.44 9.20
N SER A 180 -14.13 -8.20 8.22
CA SER A 180 -14.99 -8.88 7.24
C SER A 180 -15.90 -9.90 7.92
N VAL A 181 -15.34 -10.78 8.75
CA VAL A 181 -16.09 -11.77 9.52
C VAL A 181 -17.15 -11.10 10.40
N MET A 182 -16.81 -10.03 11.12
CA MET A 182 -17.78 -9.27 11.92
C MET A 182 -18.92 -8.69 11.08
N ASN A 183 -18.62 -8.21 9.87
CA ASN A 183 -19.65 -7.70 8.95
C ASN A 183 -20.57 -8.83 8.47
N SER A 184 -20.02 -10.00 8.13
CA SER A 184 -20.80 -11.17 7.71
C SER A 184 -21.69 -11.66 8.86
N VAL A 185 -21.14 -11.89 10.05
CA VAL A 185 -21.89 -12.33 11.25
C VAL A 185 -23.01 -11.34 11.57
N THR A 186 -22.71 -10.04 11.59
CA THR A 186 -23.72 -9.03 11.90
C THR A 186 -24.80 -8.95 10.82
N ALA A 187 -24.47 -9.10 9.53
CA ALA A 187 -25.43 -9.17 8.44
C ALA A 187 -26.31 -10.43 8.49
N SER A 188 -25.78 -11.56 8.95
CA SER A 188 -26.54 -12.80 9.10
C SER A 188 -27.65 -12.67 10.13
N ILE A 189 -27.35 -12.06 11.28
CA ILE A 189 -28.30 -11.91 12.40
C ILE A 189 -29.27 -10.72 12.28
N SER A 190 -29.03 -9.79 11.35
CA SER A 190 -29.81 -8.54 11.23
C SER A 190 -30.68 -8.51 9.97
N GLY A 191 -31.57 -9.49 9.88
CA GLY A 191 -32.58 -9.61 8.82
C GLY A 191 -33.77 -8.67 8.93
N GLU A 192 -34.67 -8.74 7.95
CA GLU A 192 -35.89 -7.93 7.87
C GLU A 192 -36.86 -8.26 9.02
N ASN A 193 -36.94 -9.53 9.45
CA ASN A 193 -37.72 -9.94 10.63
C ASN A 193 -37.26 -9.22 11.92
N LEU A 194 -35.96 -8.99 12.09
CA LEU A 194 -35.43 -8.22 13.21
C LEU A 194 -35.72 -6.72 13.06
N ALA A 195 -35.74 -6.22 11.82
CA ALA A 195 -36.02 -4.82 11.53
C ALA A 195 -37.48 -4.45 11.80
N ASN A 196 -38.40 -5.36 11.46
CA ASN A 196 -39.83 -5.18 11.63
C ASN A 196 -40.28 -5.44 13.08
N SER A 197 -39.50 -6.19 13.84
CA SER A 197 -39.78 -6.46 15.26
C SER A 197 -39.21 -5.39 16.20
N ARG A 198 -39.81 -5.26 17.39
CA ARG A 198 -39.23 -4.47 18.50
C ARG A 198 -38.02 -5.16 19.17
N GLY A 199 -37.54 -6.27 18.61
CA GLY A 199 -36.53 -7.16 19.18
C GLY A 199 -35.09 -6.67 19.08
N LYS A 200 -34.80 -5.65 18.26
CA LYS A 200 -33.43 -5.16 18.03
C LYS A 200 -32.67 -4.78 19.31
N ILE A 201 -33.33 -4.10 20.24
CA ILE A 201 -32.69 -3.68 21.51
C ILE A 201 -32.39 -4.91 22.37
N LYS A 202 -33.31 -5.88 22.41
CA LYS A 202 -33.14 -7.15 23.14
C LYS A 202 -31.96 -7.94 22.56
N LEU A 203 -31.87 -8.06 21.23
CA LEU A 203 -30.75 -8.71 20.57
C LEU A 203 -29.41 -8.01 20.86
N CYS A 204 -29.37 -6.68 20.82
CA CYS A 204 -28.14 -5.93 21.13
C CYS A 204 -27.64 -6.18 22.55
N LYS A 205 -28.56 -6.25 23.52
CA LYS A 205 -28.24 -6.60 24.91
C LYS A 205 -27.75 -8.04 25.02
N ASN A 206 -28.48 -8.99 24.42
CA ASN A 206 -28.12 -10.40 24.44
C ASN A 206 -26.75 -10.66 23.79
N LEU A 207 -26.37 -9.96 22.71
CA LEU A 207 -25.10 -10.20 22.01
C LEU A 207 -23.95 -9.27 22.45
N GLY A 208 -24.18 -8.33 23.37
CA GLY A 208 -23.17 -7.33 23.75
C GLY A 208 -22.66 -6.50 22.55
N LEU A 209 -23.57 -6.16 21.63
CA LEU A 209 -23.27 -5.38 20.42
C LEU A 209 -23.91 -4.00 20.48
N PRO A 210 -23.21 -2.95 20.00
CA PRO A 210 -23.81 -1.63 19.88
C PRO A 210 -24.89 -1.64 18.79
N ALA A 211 -26.01 -0.96 19.03
CA ALA A 211 -27.14 -0.89 18.10
C ALA A 211 -26.74 -0.39 16.70
N ARG A 212 -25.72 0.47 16.61
CA ARG A 212 -25.13 0.93 15.35
C ARG A 212 -24.56 -0.21 14.50
N ARG A 213 -23.95 -1.22 15.14
CA ARG A 213 -23.35 -2.36 14.44
C ARG A 213 -24.41 -3.29 13.88
N VAL A 214 -25.47 -3.58 14.64
CA VAL A 214 -26.64 -4.33 14.15
C VAL A 214 -27.34 -3.59 13.01
N ALA A 215 -27.49 -2.25 13.12
CA ALA A 215 -28.01 -1.43 12.02
C ALA A 215 -27.11 -1.43 10.78
N GLY A 216 -25.78 -1.50 10.98
CA GLY A 216 -24.80 -1.62 9.89
C GLY A 216 -24.90 -2.96 9.17
N GLY A 217 -24.99 -4.06 9.94
CA GLY A 217 -25.24 -5.41 9.42
C GLY A 217 -26.48 -5.47 8.54
N GLN A 218 -27.58 -4.83 8.96
CA GLN A 218 -28.82 -4.84 8.19
C GLN A 218 -28.64 -4.18 6.81
N ARG A 219 -27.89 -3.06 6.75
CA ARG A 219 -27.57 -2.39 5.48
C ARG A 219 -26.66 -3.22 4.58
N ILE A 220 -25.75 -3.99 5.19
CA ILE A 220 -24.86 -4.91 4.47
C ILE A 220 -25.69 -6.06 3.90
N ARG A 221 -26.52 -6.68 4.72
CA ARG A 221 -27.45 -7.75 4.31
C ARG A 221 -28.37 -7.28 3.19
N SER A 222 -29.02 -6.13 3.34
CA SER A 222 -29.92 -5.58 2.32
C SER A 222 -29.19 -5.25 1.03
N ARG A 223 -27.91 -4.88 1.09
CA ARG A 223 -27.10 -4.67 -0.12
C ARG A 223 -26.83 -6.00 -0.80
N ILE A 224 -26.34 -7.01 -0.06
CA ILE A 224 -25.99 -8.33 -0.59
C ILE A 224 -27.20 -9.02 -1.22
N LEU A 225 -28.35 -9.00 -0.54
CA LEU A 225 -29.57 -9.67 -1.00
C LEU A 225 -30.28 -8.92 -2.15
N LYS A 226 -30.01 -7.62 -2.34
CA LYS A 226 -30.64 -6.80 -3.40
C LYS A 226 -29.67 -6.44 -4.53
N SER A 227 -28.41 -6.82 -4.45
CA SER A 227 -27.42 -6.63 -5.52
C SER A 227 -27.30 -7.91 -6.35
N GLU A 228 -27.14 -7.76 -7.66
CA GLU A 228 -26.86 -8.88 -8.59
C GLU A 228 -25.56 -9.63 -8.22
N SER A 229 -24.58 -8.94 -7.61
CA SER A 229 -23.37 -9.57 -7.08
C SER A 229 -23.55 -10.05 -5.63
N SER A 230 -24.01 -11.29 -5.45
CA SER A 230 -24.41 -11.90 -4.16
C SER A 230 -23.25 -12.40 -3.29
N ALA A 231 -22.12 -11.69 -3.21
CA ALA A 231 -20.96 -12.17 -2.45
C ALA A 231 -20.93 -11.64 -1.00
N TRP A 232 -21.26 -12.48 -0.03
CA TRP A 232 -21.13 -12.19 1.42
C TRP A 232 -19.69 -11.92 1.87
N ALA A 233 -18.71 -12.41 1.12
CA ALA A 233 -17.28 -12.31 1.42
C ALA A 233 -16.59 -11.09 0.79
N LEU A 234 -17.13 -10.55 -0.30
CA LEU A 234 -16.57 -9.36 -0.97
C LEU A 234 -17.30 -8.11 -0.50
N THR A 235 -16.83 -7.54 0.62
CA THR A 235 -17.13 -6.13 0.87
C THR A 235 -16.32 -5.26 -0.08
N GLN A 236 -16.77 -5.15 -1.34
CA GLN A 236 -16.27 -4.08 -2.21
C GLN A 236 -16.65 -2.77 -1.52
N GLN A 237 -15.64 -2.08 -0.98
CA GLN A 237 -15.85 -0.71 -0.50
C GLN A 237 -16.25 0.12 -1.70
N LYS A 238 -17.25 1.00 -1.54
CA LYS A 238 -17.49 2.02 -2.55
C LYS A 238 -16.17 2.77 -2.76
N THR A 239 -15.60 2.62 -3.95
CA THR A 239 -14.46 3.40 -4.38
C THR A 239 -14.87 4.87 -4.28
N ARG A 240 -13.99 5.69 -3.72
CA ARG A 240 -14.25 7.13 -3.69
C ARG A 240 -14.29 7.63 -5.13
N LYS A 241 -15.04 8.71 -5.42
CA LYS A 241 -15.18 9.23 -6.79
C LYS A 241 -13.84 9.70 -7.39
N ASP A 242 -12.88 10.06 -6.55
CA ASP A 242 -11.50 10.41 -6.89
C ASP A 242 -10.56 9.19 -6.99
N SER A 243 -11.05 7.98 -6.73
CA SER A 243 -10.27 6.76 -6.93
C SER A 243 -10.12 6.49 -8.42
N ILE A 244 -8.92 6.10 -8.82
CA ILE A 244 -8.62 5.61 -10.16
C ILE A 244 -9.58 4.47 -10.50
N SER A 245 -10.22 4.56 -11.68
CA SER A 245 -11.16 3.55 -12.17
C SER A 245 -10.46 2.22 -12.40
N GLU A 246 -11.21 1.11 -12.38
CA GLU A 246 -10.61 -0.21 -12.64
C GLU A 246 -10.13 -0.36 -14.07
N GLU A 247 -10.82 0.29 -15.02
CA GLU A 247 -10.40 0.37 -16.43
C GLU A 247 -9.02 1.01 -16.52
N THR A 248 -8.84 2.21 -15.95
CA THR A 248 -7.54 2.88 -15.94
C THR A 248 -6.44 2.03 -15.30
N LYS A 249 -6.75 1.30 -14.21
CA LYS A 249 -5.77 0.39 -13.59
C LYS A 249 -5.36 -0.73 -14.54
N LYS A 250 -6.31 -1.31 -15.28
CA LYS A 250 -6.02 -2.35 -16.28
C LYS A 250 -5.21 -1.77 -17.43
N THR A 251 -5.52 -0.56 -17.91
CA THR A 251 -4.75 0.10 -18.97
C THR A 251 -3.30 0.35 -18.53
N VAL A 252 -3.10 0.86 -17.31
CA VAL A 252 -1.77 1.06 -16.73
C VAL A 252 -1.04 -0.28 -16.54
N TYR A 253 -1.73 -1.31 -16.06
CA TYR A 253 -1.16 -2.65 -15.88
C TYR A 253 -0.67 -3.22 -17.22
N ASN A 254 -1.51 -3.16 -18.26
CA ASN A 254 -1.15 -3.64 -19.60
C ASN A 254 -0.03 -2.79 -20.22
N PHE A 255 -0.01 -1.49 -19.96
CA PHE A 255 1.06 -0.62 -20.42
C PHE A 255 2.41 -0.99 -19.81
N TRP A 256 2.48 -1.33 -18.51
CA TRP A 256 3.74 -1.82 -17.93
C TRP A 256 4.28 -3.09 -18.61
N LEU A 257 3.40 -3.89 -19.22
CA LEU A 257 3.73 -5.12 -19.94
C LEU A 257 3.92 -4.94 -21.44
N SER A 258 3.72 -3.72 -21.97
CA SER A 258 3.86 -3.50 -23.40
C SER A 258 5.32 -3.53 -23.85
N ASP A 259 5.55 -4.04 -25.05
CA ASP A 259 6.85 -4.05 -25.71
C ASP A 259 7.42 -2.62 -25.80
N GLY A 260 8.72 -2.48 -25.54
CA GLY A 260 9.40 -1.17 -25.45
C GLY A 260 9.40 -0.55 -24.04
N ILE A 261 8.70 -1.16 -23.08
CA ILE A 261 8.68 -0.71 -21.67
C ILE A 261 9.28 -1.77 -20.77
N SER A 262 8.78 -3.00 -20.85
CA SER A 262 9.37 -4.14 -20.17
C SER A 262 9.37 -5.38 -21.04
N HIS A 263 10.35 -6.26 -20.84
CA HIS A 263 10.41 -7.56 -21.50
C HIS A 263 10.54 -8.69 -20.47
N PRO A 264 9.96 -9.86 -20.73
CA PRO A 264 10.08 -11.03 -19.86
C PRO A 264 11.49 -11.60 -19.90
N THR A 265 11.99 -12.07 -18.76
CA THR A 265 13.24 -12.82 -18.69
C THR A 265 12.98 -14.32 -18.97
N GLY A 266 13.84 -14.95 -19.79
CA GLY A 266 13.66 -16.34 -20.22
C GLY A 266 14.15 -17.42 -19.24
N ASN A 267 14.76 -17.05 -18.10
CA ASN A 267 15.32 -18.04 -17.18
C ASN A 267 14.28 -18.54 -16.16
N LYS A 268 14.31 -19.85 -15.88
CA LYS A 268 13.46 -20.48 -14.85
C LYS A 268 13.76 -19.97 -13.43
N SER A 269 14.98 -19.48 -13.17
CA SER A 269 15.36 -18.84 -11.91
C SER A 269 14.64 -17.51 -11.68
N ASP A 270 14.15 -16.88 -12.74
CA ASP A 270 13.61 -15.52 -12.71
C ASP A 270 12.08 -15.53 -12.61
N ILE A 271 11.52 -16.48 -11.86
CA ILE A 271 10.09 -16.57 -11.57
C ILE A 271 9.82 -15.95 -10.19
N LYS A 272 9.01 -14.89 -10.15
CA LYS A 272 8.55 -14.29 -8.90
C LYS A 272 7.20 -14.86 -8.48
N ARG A 273 7.05 -15.10 -7.18
CA ARG A 273 5.82 -15.64 -6.58
C ARG A 273 5.19 -14.61 -5.65
N GLU A 274 3.90 -14.37 -5.81
CA GLU A 274 3.10 -13.59 -4.86
C GLU A 274 2.15 -14.52 -4.11
N ARG A 275 2.06 -14.36 -2.78
CA ARG A 275 1.21 -15.18 -1.92
C ARG A 275 -0.20 -14.61 -1.89
N LEU A 276 -1.18 -15.35 -2.43
CA LEU A 276 -2.60 -14.99 -2.38
C LEU A 276 -3.29 -15.50 -1.10
N GLY A 277 -2.77 -16.59 -0.52
CA GLY A 277 -3.36 -17.22 0.67
C GLY A 277 -2.43 -18.23 1.35
N PRO A 278 -2.92 -19.00 2.33
CA PRO A 278 -2.21 -20.16 2.85
C PRO A 278 -1.94 -21.15 1.71
N ASN A 279 -0.66 -21.44 1.46
CA ASN A 279 -0.18 -22.36 0.42
C ASN A 279 -0.65 -22.08 -1.03
N LEU A 280 -1.23 -20.91 -1.30
CA LEU A 280 -1.66 -20.49 -2.63
C LEU A 280 -0.78 -19.35 -3.14
N TYR A 281 -0.08 -19.61 -4.25
CA TYR A 281 0.87 -18.68 -4.86
C TYR A 281 0.56 -18.49 -6.34
N THR A 282 0.75 -17.27 -6.83
CA THR A 282 0.75 -16.98 -8.26
C THR A 282 2.17 -16.76 -8.72
N SER A 283 2.61 -17.52 -9.73
CA SER A 283 3.94 -17.43 -10.32
C SER A 283 3.90 -16.64 -11.62
N HIS A 284 4.75 -15.62 -11.72
CA HIS A 284 4.94 -14.83 -12.93
C HIS A 284 6.42 -14.78 -13.31
N MET A 285 6.69 -14.77 -14.62
CA MET A 285 8.02 -14.47 -15.14
C MET A 285 8.40 -13.05 -14.73
N THR A 286 9.68 -12.84 -14.38
CA THR A 286 10.17 -11.50 -14.06
C THR A 286 10.27 -10.69 -15.35
N HIS A 287 9.81 -9.45 -15.30
CA HIS A 287 9.95 -8.49 -16.39
C HIS A 287 11.01 -7.44 -16.03
N VAL A 288 11.86 -7.10 -16.98
CA VAL A 288 12.91 -6.09 -16.81
C VAL A 288 12.52 -4.84 -17.59
N LEU A 289 12.61 -3.67 -16.94
CA LEU A 289 12.33 -2.38 -17.58
C LEU A 289 13.45 -1.96 -18.54
N GLU A 290 13.08 -1.59 -19.75
CA GLU A 290 14.00 -1.06 -20.77
C GLU A 290 14.30 0.42 -20.57
N LYS A 291 13.28 1.17 -20.13
CA LYS A 291 13.37 2.61 -19.86
C LYS A 291 13.35 2.91 -18.37
N THR A 292 13.70 4.15 -18.01
CA THR A 292 13.51 4.60 -16.63
C THR A 292 12.02 4.72 -16.31
N GLN A 293 11.66 4.66 -15.02
CA GLN A 293 10.26 4.77 -14.60
C GLN A 293 9.65 6.13 -14.97
N THR A 294 10.46 7.19 -14.96
CA THR A 294 10.09 8.53 -15.41
C THR A 294 9.78 8.56 -16.90
N ASP A 295 10.62 7.95 -17.72
CA ASP A 295 10.42 7.92 -19.17
C ASP A 295 9.18 7.09 -19.53
N ALA A 296 8.99 5.94 -18.87
CA ALA A 296 7.79 5.13 -19.04
C ALA A 296 6.51 5.92 -18.67
N TYR A 297 6.56 6.78 -17.65
CA TYR A 297 5.44 7.65 -17.30
C TYR A 297 5.19 8.73 -18.36
N LEU A 298 6.25 9.34 -18.91
CA LEU A 298 6.10 10.31 -20.01
C LEU A 298 5.51 9.67 -21.26
N ASP A 299 5.97 8.47 -21.61
CA ASP A 299 5.40 7.67 -22.70
C ASP A 299 3.93 7.31 -22.43
N PHE A 300 3.56 7.02 -21.18
CA PHE A 300 2.18 6.74 -20.81
C PHE A 300 1.28 7.95 -21.03
N VAL A 301 1.72 9.13 -20.56
CA VAL A 301 0.97 10.39 -20.71
C VAL A 301 0.86 10.77 -22.19
N ALA A 302 1.92 10.54 -22.98
CA ALA A 302 1.89 10.78 -24.42
C ALA A 302 0.92 9.83 -25.15
N LYS A 303 0.87 8.55 -24.76
CA LYS A 303 0.01 7.53 -25.39
C LYS A 303 -1.46 7.63 -24.95
N TYR A 304 -1.70 8.03 -23.70
CA TYR A 304 -3.04 8.14 -23.11
C TYR A 304 -3.26 9.51 -22.45
N PRO A 305 -3.35 10.59 -23.24
CA PRO A 305 -3.49 11.95 -22.71
C PRO A 305 -4.79 12.17 -21.94
N GLU A 306 -5.84 11.37 -22.21
CA GLU A 306 -7.12 11.44 -21.50
C GLU A 306 -7.02 10.96 -20.04
N ILE A 307 -6.06 10.08 -19.74
CA ILE A 307 -5.92 9.48 -18.41
C ILE A 307 -5.09 10.40 -17.52
N LYS A 308 -5.78 11.13 -16.63
CA LYS A 308 -5.13 12.00 -15.64
C LYS A 308 -4.66 11.18 -14.43
N ILE A 309 -3.46 10.63 -14.51
CA ILE A 309 -2.79 9.94 -13.40
C ILE A 309 -1.48 10.65 -13.04
N GLY A 310 -1.20 10.83 -11.75
CA GLY A 310 0.10 11.35 -11.31
C GLY A 310 1.17 10.26 -11.30
N GLN A 311 2.43 10.62 -11.53
CA GLN A 311 3.57 9.69 -11.60
C GLN A 311 3.63 8.69 -10.43
N ARG A 312 3.53 9.17 -9.18
CA ARG A 312 3.58 8.27 -8.00
C ARG A 312 2.42 7.26 -7.97
N ALA A 313 1.27 7.60 -8.53
CA ALA A 313 0.14 6.68 -8.60
C ALA A 313 0.33 5.65 -9.72
N PHE A 314 0.91 6.07 -10.85
CA PHE A 314 1.31 5.19 -11.95
C PHE A 314 2.36 4.16 -11.49
N GLU A 315 3.42 4.60 -10.80
CA GLU A 315 4.47 3.73 -10.25
C GLU A 315 3.93 2.72 -9.22
N LYS A 316 2.92 3.11 -8.42
CA LYS A 316 2.26 2.20 -7.47
C LYS A 316 1.42 1.12 -8.15
N LEU A 317 0.97 1.35 -9.38
CA LEU A 317 0.23 0.37 -10.17
C LEU A 317 1.17 -0.56 -10.97
N ARG A 318 2.48 -0.43 -10.79
CA ARG A 318 3.46 -1.35 -11.38
C ARG A 318 3.25 -2.77 -10.84
N PRO A 319 3.17 -3.79 -11.70
CA PRO A 319 3.08 -5.19 -11.27
C PRO A 319 4.30 -5.61 -10.43
N PHE A 320 4.10 -6.49 -9.44
CA PHE A 320 5.15 -6.90 -8.51
C PHE A 320 6.34 -7.62 -9.17
N PHE A 321 6.09 -8.25 -10.33
CA PHE A 321 7.07 -9.00 -11.09
C PHE A 321 7.85 -8.14 -12.09
N VAL A 322 7.49 -6.86 -12.27
CA VAL A 322 8.26 -5.90 -13.09
C VAL A 322 9.32 -5.23 -12.22
N ARG A 323 10.59 -5.34 -12.61
CA ARG A 323 11.74 -4.78 -11.88
C ARG A 323 12.54 -3.81 -12.76
N PRO A 324 13.21 -2.81 -12.17
CA PRO A 324 14.18 -1.98 -12.90
C PRO A 324 15.35 -2.83 -13.41
N ALA A 325 15.91 -2.45 -14.56
CA ALA A 325 17.14 -3.04 -15.08
C ALA A 325 18.32 -2.83 -14.12
N SER A 326 18.94 -3.94 -13.73
CA SER A 326 20.22 -3.99 -13.03
C SER A 326 21.37 -3.79 -14.02
N GLU A 327 22.56 -3.46 -13.52
CA GLU A 327 23.78 -3.35 -14.35
C GLU A 327 24.08 -4.66 -15.08
N LYS A 328 23.77 -5.82 -14.48
CA LYS A 328 23.90 -7.13 -15.14
C LYS A 328 22.99 -7.28 -16.35
N ASP A 329 21.76 -6.79 -16.26
CA ASP A 329 20.78 -6.87 -17.37
C ASP A 329 21.18 -5.95 -18.53
N ARG A 330 21.91 -4.88 -18.24
CA ARG A 330 22.44 -3.94 -19.24
C ARG A 330 23.69 -4.47 -19.94
N ASN A 331 24.39 -5.42 -19.33
CA ASN A 331 25.68 -5.94 -19.80
C ASN A 331 25.57 -7.27 -20.57
N THR A 332 24.37 -7.72 -20.92
CA THR A 332 24.15 -9.00 -21.63
C THR A 332 23.84 -8.76 -23.10
N CYS A 333 24.85 -8.52 -23.94
CA CYS A 333 24.69 -8.70 -25.39
C CYS A 333 24.74 -10.19 -25.71
N CYS A 334 23.70 -10.73 -26.33
CA CYS A 334 23.68 -12.10 -26.88
C CYS A 334 24.21 -12.17 -28.32
N CYS A 335 24.78 -11.09 -28.84
CA CYS A 335 25.39 -11.05 -30.16
C CYS A 335 26.58 -12.02 -30.22
N ARG A 336 26.77 -12.66 -31.39
CA ARG A 336 27.84 -13.63 -31.63
C ARG A 336 29.21 -13.14 -31.15
N TYR A 337 29.56 -11.89 -31.44
CA TYR A 337 30.81 -11.27 -31.01
C TYR A 337 31.03 -11.35 -29.48
N HIS A 338 30.03 -10.94 -28.68
CA HIS A 338 30.16 -10.97 -27.21
C HIS A 338 30.08 -12.40 -26.66
N VAL A 339 29.32 -13.30 -27.29
CA VAL A 339 29.27 -14.72 -26.88
C VAL A 339 30.62 -15.40 -27.15
N GLU A 340 31.21 -15.20 -28.33
CA GLU A 340 32.54 -15.72 -28.68
C GLU A 340 33.63 -15.13 -27.77
N ALA A 341 33.60 -13.82 -27.51
CA ALA A 341 34.51 -13.20 -26.56
C ALA A 341 34.42 -13.83 -25.15
N ASN A 342 33.19 -14.12 -24.68
CA ASN A 342 32.98 -14.82 -23.41
C ASN A 342 33.49 -16.26 -23.42
N LEU A 343 33.39 -16.98 -24.55
CA LEU A 343 33.93 -18.34 -24.69
C LEU A 343 35.45 -18.34 -24.62
N VAL A 344 36.10 -17.42 -25.34
CA VAL A 344 37.57 -17.22 -25.29
C VAL A 344 38.00 -16.84 -23.88
N PHE A 345 37.33 -15.86 -23.26
CA PHE A 345 37.61 -15.45 -21.88
C PHE A 345 37.56 -16.64 -20.91
N LYS A 346 36.53 -17.48 -20.98
CA LYS A 346 36.41 -18.67 -20.13
C LYS A 346 37.52 -19.69 -20.38
N ALA A 347 37.92 -19.89 -21.63
CA ALA A 347 39.03 -20.77 -21.98
C ALA A 347 40.35 -20.25 -21.37
N CYS A 348 40.66 -18.96 -21.55
CA CYS A 348 41.84 -18.33 -20.97
C CYS A 348 41.86 -18.40 -19.43
N MET A 349 40.74 -18.08 -18.76
CA MET A 349 40.66 -18.15 -17.29
C MET A 349 40.74 -19.59 -16.77
N LYS A 350 40.25 -20.58 -17.53
CA LYS A 350 40.40 -22.00 -17.20
C LYS A 350 41.87 -22.42 -17.32
N PHE A 351 42.56 -21.97 -18.37
CA PHE A 351 43.98 -22.21 -18.57
C PHE A 351 44.83 -21.58 -17.46
N ARG A 352 44.58 -20.30 -17.12
CA ARG A 352 45.21 -19.63 -15.97
C ARG A 352 45.03 -20.42 -14.68
N LYS A 353 43.79 -20.86 -14.41
CA LYS A 353 43.47 -21.68 -13.24
C LYS A 353 44.16 -23.05 -13.26
N SER A 354 44.51 -23.62 -14.42
CA SER A 354 45.34 -24.84 -14.46
C SER A 354 46.81 -24.55 -14.18
N CYS A 355 47.34 -23.43 -14.66
CA CYS A 355 48.71 -23.01 -14.37
C CYS A 355 48.92 -22.68 -12.89
N ASP A 356 47.92 -22.10 -12.21
CA ASP A 356 48.01 -21.72 -10.80
C ASP A 356 47.93 -22.91 -9.83
N ARG A 357 47.43 -24.08 -10.26
CA ARG A 357 47.31 -25.29 -9.40
C ARG A 357 48.66 -25.88 -8.99
N GLU A 358 49.76 -25.47 -9.62
CA GLU A 358 51.10 -25.95 -9.30
C GLU A 358 51.76 -25.16 -8.14
N THR A 359 51.15 -24.05 -7.71
CA THR A 359 51.68 -23.19 -6.64
C THR A 359 50.63 -22.93 -5.57
N ASP A 360 50.71 -23.68 -4.46
CA ASP A 360 49.86 -23.57 -3.27
C ASP A 360 50.18 -22.30 -2.44
N SER A 361 49.89 -21.11 -2.98
CA SER A 361 50.08 -19.85 -2.25
C SER A 361 48.84 -18.97 -2.35
N GLN A 362 48.25 -18.66 -1.19
CA GLN A 362 46.91 -18.06 -1.03
C GLN A 362 46.79 -16.58 -1.42
N GLU A 363 47.85 -15.93 -1.91
CA GLU A 363 47.79 -14.61 -2.54
C GLU A 363 48.60 -14.66 -3.84
N SER A 364 47.96 -15.03 -4.95
CA SER A 364 48.62 -14.98 -6.24
C SER A 364 48.61 -13.54 -6.77
N ASP A 365 49.76 -13.08 -7.26
CA ASP A 365 49.90 -11.84 -8.05
C ASP A 365 49.08 -11.86 -9.36
N TYR A 366 48.40 -12.99 -9.63
CA TYR A 366 47.77 -13.34 -10.90
C TYR A 366 46.30 -13.76 -10.70
N PRO A 367 45.39 -12.85 -10.30
CA PRO A 367 43.99 -13.18 -10.02
C PRO A 367 43.27 -13.84 -11.21
N VAL A 368 42.46 -14.87 -10.91
CA VAL A 368 41.54 -15.49 -11.86
C VAL A 368 40.20 -14.77 -11.81
N PHE A 369 39.74 -14.25 -12.95
CA PHE A 369 38.51 -13.48 -13.04
C PHE A 369 37.29 -14.35 -13.35
N GLU A 370 36.19 -14.12 -12.64
CA GLU A 370 34.92 -14.79 -12.94
C GLU A 370 34.19 -14.14 -14.11
N LYS A 371 34.33 -12.81 -14.29
CA LYS A 371 33.59 -12.05 -15.29
C LYS A 371 34.52 -11.20 -16.16
N MET A 372 34.17 -11.09 -17.43
CA MET A 372 34.87 -10.23 -18.39
C MET A 372 34.83 -8.74 -17.98
N SER A 373 33.81 -8.31 -17.22
CA SER A 373 33.74 -6.94 -16.67
C SER A 373 34.92 -6.61 -15.75
N ASP A 374 35.45 -7.61 -15.06
CA ASP A 374 36.49 -7.41 -14.05
C ASP A 374 37.83 -7.09 -14.73
N LEU A 375 38.07 -7.64 -15.93
CA LEU A 375 39.19 -7.25 -16.79
C LEU A 375 39.10 -5.80 -17.25
N ILE A 376 37.90 -5.27 -17.47
CA ILE A 376 37.71 -3.87 -17.86
C ILE A 376 38.17 -2.96 -16.72
N HIS A 377 37.87 -3.32 -15.47
CA HIS A 377 38.27 -2.54 -14.30
C HIS A 377 39.78 -2.46 -14.09
N ILE A 378 40.54 -3.45 -14.58
CA ILE A 378 42.00 -3.50 -14.45
C ILE A 378 42.70 -2.85 -15.64
N THR A 379 42.16 -3.08 -16.84
CA THR A 379 42.80 -2.62 -18.08
C THR A 379 42.39 -1.21 -18.49
N LEU A 380 41.39 -0.60 -17.84
CA LEU A 380 40.97 0.79 -18.07
C LEU A 380 41.16 1.66 -16.83
N CYS A 381 41.35 2.97 -17.05
CA CYS A 381 41.37 3.95 -15.96
C CYS A 381 40.03 3.97 -15.18
N PRO A 382 40.03 4.43 -13.92
CA PRO A 382 38.81 4.59 -13.13
C PRO A 382 37.75 5.46 -13.82
N LYS A 383 36.47 5.14 -13.57
CA LYS A 383 35.33 5.91 -14.08
C LYS A 383 35.34 7.32 -13.49
N VAL A 384 35.18 8.33 -14.34
CA VAL A 384 34.94 9.73 -13.92
C VAL A 384 33.45 10.01 -14.09
N ASN A 385 32.76 10.41 -13.02
CA ASN A 385 31.31 10.64 -13.02
C ASN A 385 30.48 9.41 -13.47
N GLY A 386 30.93 8.20 -13.15
CA GLY A 386 30.22 6.96 -13.48
C GLY A 386 30.46 6.41 -14.89
N PHE A 387 31.28 7.07 -15.72
CA PHE A 387 31.60 6.63 -17.08
C PHE A 387 33.11 6.53 -17.33
N TYR A 388 33.53 5.63 -18.21
CA TYR A 388 34.90 5.57 -18.70
C TYR A 388 35.15 6.67 -19.73
N ARG A 389 36.37 7.22 -19.77
CA ARG A 389 36.76 8.18 -20.80
C ARG A 389 36.84 7.49 -22.16
N LYS A 390 36.35 8.15 -23.21
CA LYS A 390 36.37 7.62 -24.58
C LYS A 390 37.78 7.18 -25.03
N ASN A 391 38.81 7.97 -24.73
CA ASN A 391 40.20 7.63 -25.08
C ASN A 391 40.68 6.31 -24.46
N CYS A 392 40.17 5.94 -23.28
CA CYS A 392 40.48 4.64 -22.65
C CYS A 392 39.78 3.50 -23.38
N LEU A 393 38.51 3.69 -23.77
CA LEU A 393 37.73 2.71 -24.53
C LEU A 393 38.32 2.47 -25.92
N ASP A 394 38.76 3.54 -26.59
CA ASP A 394 39.43 3.50 -27.89
C ASP A 394 40.89 2.98 -27.81
N ARG A 395 41.37 2.59 -26.61
CA ARG A 395 42.74 2.13 -26.33
C ARG A 395 43.84 3.13 -26.74
N LYS A 396 43.52 4.43 -26.76
CA LYS A 396 44.46 5.53 -27.05
C LYS A 396 45.07 6.17 -25.79
N CYS A 397 44.68 5.69 -24.61
CA CYS A 397 45.21 6.18 -23.34
C CYS A 397 46.58 5.56 -23.07
N SER A 398 47.57 6.38 -22.70
CA SER A 398 48.90 5.89 -22.31
C SER A 398 48.96 5.28 -20.90
N LEU A 399 47.97 5.58 -20.05
CA LEU A 399 47.95 5.17 -18.63
C LEU A 399 47.18 3.87 -18.35
N CYS A 400 46.39 3.39 -19.31
CA CYS A 400 45.65 2.15 -19.16
C CYS A 400 45.74 1.32 -20.44
N GLY A 401 45.85 0.01 -20.29
CA GLY A 401 45.97 -0.88 -21.42
C GLY A 401 46.04 -2.33 -20.98
N VAL A 402 46.31 -3.19 -21.96
CA VAL A 402 46.43 -4.64 -21.74
C VAL A 402 47.67 -4.96 -20.91
N GLY A 403 48.71 -4.12 -20.93
CA GLY A 403 49.92 -4.30 -20.11
C GLY A 403 49.68 -4.23 -18.58
N ASN A 404 48.55 -3.71 -18.12
CA ASN A 404 48.17 -3.77 -16.70
C ASN A 404 47.71 -5.18 -16.29
N PHE A 405 47.36 -6.03 -17.25
CA PHE A 405 47.00 -7.42 -17.01
C PHE A 405 48.28 -8.26 -17.00
N LYS A 406 48.73 -8.65 -15.80
CA LYS A 406 49.94 -9.45 -15.61
C LYS A 406 49.67 -10.92 -15.97
N LEU A 407 50.52 -11.48 -16.81
CA LEU A 407 50.54 -12.91 -17.15
C LEU A 407 51.51 -13.65 -16.23
N SER A 408 51.17 -14.88 -15.86
CA SER A 408 52.09 -15.72 -15.09
C SER A 408 53.24 -16.21 -15.97
N PRO A 409 54.38 -16.62 -15.40
CA PRO A 409 55.50 -17.18 -16.17
C PRO A 409 55.10 -18.42 -16.97
N ASN A 410 54.25 -19.27 -16.40
CA ASN A 410 53.73 -20.48 -17.05
C ASN A 410 52.77 -20.15 -18.19
N GLU A 411 52.01 -19.05 -18.09
CA GLU A 411 51.19 -18.55 -19.21
C GLU A 411 52.02 -17.97 -20.35
N SER A 412 53.26 -17.56 -20.08
CA SER A 412 54.13 -16.90 -21.06
C SER A 412 55.01 -17.89 -21.85
N GLN A 413 54.96 -19.18 -21.53
CA GLN A 413 55.68 -20.23 -22.26
C GLN A 413 54.95 -20.59 -23.55
N SER A 414 55.65 -20.56 -24.68
CA SER A 414 55.09 -20.78 -26.03
C SER A 414 54.68 -22.24 -26.33
N SER A 415 54.84 -23.16 -25.38
CA SER A 415 54.56 -24.60 -25.55
C SER A 415 53.14 -25.00 -25.13
N SER A 416 52.37 -24.10 -24.54
CA SER A 416 51.06 -24.42 -23.98
C SER A 416 49.93 -24.08 -24.95
N THR A 417 49.30 -25.10 -25.51
CA THR A 417 48.15 -24.94 -26.40
C THR A 417 46.86 -24.72 -25.61
N VAL A 418 46.08 -23.68 -25.95
CA VAL A 418 44.78 -23.39 -25.32
C VAL A 418 43.63 -23.77 -26.25
N GLU A 419 42.82 -24.75 -25.85
CA GLU A 419 41.55 -25.05 -26.51
C GLU A 419 40.49 -23.96 -26.22
N TRP A 420 39.97 -23.33 -27.28
CA TRP A 420 38.86 -22.38 -27.21
C TRP A 420 37.78 -22.69 -28.26
N GLN A 421 36.63 -22.02 -28.16
CA GLN A 421 35.47 -22.30 -29.00
C GLN A 421 34.99 -21.04 -29.70
N LYS A 422 34.56 -21.19 -30.96
CA LYS A 422 33.83 -20.13 -31.68
C LYS A 422 32.79 -20.70 -32.61
N TYR A 423 31.85 -19.85 -33.03
CA TYR A 423 30.89 -20.25 -34.04
C TYR A 423 31.53 -20.14 -35.42
N GLU A 424 31.25 -21.10 -36.30
CA GLU A 424 31.53 -21.01 -37.73
C GLU A 424 30.32 -21.53 -38.51
N TYR A 425 30.14 -21.05 -39.75
CA TYR A 425 29.11 -21.55 -40.63
C TYR A 425 29.63 -22.78 -41.36
N ILE A 426 29.04 -23.95 -41.08
CA ILE A 426 29.33 -25.17 -41.83
C ILE A 426 28.25 -25.35 -42.90
N THR A 427 28.68 -25.65 -44.12
CA THR A 427 27.79 -26.06 -45.21
C THR A 427 27.55 -27.56 -45.14
N GLU A 428 26.33 -27.97 -44.80
CA GLU A 428 25.91 -29.36 -44.88
C GLU A 428 25.23 -29.61 -46.23
N LYS A 429 25.67 -30.66 -46.93
CA LYS A 429 24.97 -31.19 -48.10
C LYS A 429 23.77 -31.99 -47.60
N SER A 430 22.56 -31.43 -47.76
CA SER A 430 21.33 -32.18 -47.50
C SER A 430 21.08 -33.19 -48.62
N LYS A 431 20.30 -34.24 -48.36
CA LYS A 431 19.85 -35.16 -49.43
C LYS A 431 18.93 -34.37 -50.38
N GLY A 432 19.47 -34.02 -51.56
CA GLY A 432 18.87 -33.10 -52.54
C GLY A 432 19.68 -31.82 -52.67
N LYS A 433 19.79 -31.24 -53.88
CA LYS A 433 20.70 -30.15 -54.32
C LYS A 433 20.70 -28.83 -53.49
N ASN A 434 20.08 -28.76 -52.32
CA ASN A 434 20.03 -27.59 -51.45
C ASN A 434 21.14 -27.64 -50.38
N VAL A 435 22.12 -26.74 -50.50
CA VAL A 435 23.15 -26.51 -49.48
C VAL A 435 22.54 -25.70 -48.34
N ARG A 436 22.51 -26.26 -47.13
CA ARG A 436 22.08 -25.52 -45.93
C ARG A 436 23.31 -25.07 -45.15
N ARG A 437 23.36 -23.77 -44.81
CA ARG A 437 24.38 -23.21 -43.92
C ARG A 437 23.87 -23.30 -42.49
N ARG A 438 24.57 -24.03 -41.63
CA ARG A 438 24.27 -24.14 -40.21
C ARG A 438 25.37 -23.47 -39.40
N LEU A 439 24.99 -22.67 -38.41
CA LEU A 439 25.95 -22.13 -37.45
C LEU A 439 26.23 -23.19 -36.39
N THR A 440 27.48 -23.59 -36.24
CA THR A 440 27.91 -24.62 -35.30
C THR A 440 29.09 -24.12 -34.48
N LEU A 441 29.21 -24.63 -33.26
CA LEU A 441 30.31 -24.30 -32.37
C LEU A 441 31.48 -25.26 -32.65
N ILE A 442 32.64 -24.71 -33.01
CA ILE A 442 33.84 -25.46 -33.35
C ILE A 442 34.92 -25.17 -32.31
N LYS A 443 35.69 -26.20 -31.94
CA LYS A 443 36.88 -26.08 -31.09
C LYS A 443 38.09 -25.69 -31.93
N LYS A 444 38.90 -24.75 -31.42
CA LYS A 444 40.19 -24.36 -31.99
C LYS A 444 41.26 -24.46 -30.93
N GLU A 445 42.46 -24.76 -31.37
CA GLU A 445 43.68 -24.81 -30.58
C GLU A 445 44.58 -23.67 -31.05
N ASN A 446 45.24 -23.03 -30.10
CA ASN A 446 46.21 -21.95 -30.32
C ASN A 446 47.43 -22.17 -29.46
#